data_AF-A0A0G2UMK0-F1
#
_entry.id   AF-A0A0G2UMK0-F1
#
_cell.length_a   1.000
_cell.length_b   1.000
_cell.length_c   1.000
_cell.angle_alpha   90.00
_cell.angle_beta   90.00
_cell.angle_gamma   90.00
#
_symmetry.space_group_name_H-M   'P 1'
#
loop_
_entity.id
_entity.type
_entity.pdbx_description
1 polymer ?
#
loop_
_entity_poly.entity_id
_entity_poly.type
_entity_poly.pdbx_seq_one_letter_code
_entity_poly.pdbx_strand_id
1 'polypeptide(L)' 'RAGIAFHNAAMEPQDRAMVEALFRERDILVLCTTSTLAMGVNLPAHLVVLKGTRRW' A
#
# COMPACT_ATOMS: atom_id res chain seq x y z
N ARG A 1 -15.60 -8.08 -7.72
CA ARG A 1 -14.29 -7.37 -7.77
C ARG A 1 -13.79 -7.26 -6.34
N ALA A 2 -12.56 -7.69 -6.04
CA ALA A 2 -12.00 -7.65 -4.69
C ALA A 2 -11.07 -6.42 -4.61
N GLY A 3 -11.44 -5.40 -3.83
CA GLY A 3 -10.66 -4.16 -3.67
C GLY A 3 -9.38 -4.35 -2.86
N ILE A 4 -8.47 -5.20 -3.36
CA ILE A 4 -7.22 -5.58 -2.73
C ILE A 4 -6.08 -5.30 -3.70
N ALA A 5 -4.99 -4.69 -3.23
CA ALA A 5 -3.80 -4.45 -4.04
C ALA A 5 -2.49 -4.58 -3.25
N PHE A 6 -1.37 -4.55 -3.97
CA PHE A 6 -0.03 -4.50 -3.40
C PHE A 6 0.63 -3.15 -3.71
N HIS A 7 1.50 -2.69 -2.81
CA HIS A 7 2.39 -1.53 -3.05
C HIS A 7 3.78 -1.84 -2.51
N ASN A 8 4.76 -1.94 -3.41
CA ASN A 8 6.16 -2.18 -3.07
C ASN A 8 7.11 -1.60 -4.12
N ALA A 9 8.40 -1.49 -3.78
CA ALA A 9 9.41 -0.86 -4.63
C ALA A 9 9.72 -1.60 -5.94
N ALA A 10 9.35 -2.88 -6.06
CA ALA A 10 9.58 -3.67 -7.28
C ALA A 10 8.49 -3.46 -8.35
N MET A 11 7.39 -2.79 -8.02
CA MET A 11 6.37 -2.42 -9.01
C MET A 11 6.86 -1.28 -9.90
N GLU A 12 6.36 -1.23 -11.14
CA GLU A 12 6.61 -0.07 -12.02
C GLU A 12 6.11 1.23 -11.36
N PRO A 13 6.78 2.37 -11.56
CA PRO A 13 6.37 3.64 -10.97
C PRO A 13 4.92 4.03 -11.30
N GLN A 14 4.48 3.69 -12.53
CA GLN A 14 3.12 3.97 -13.01
C GLN A 14 2.08 3.14 -12.25
N ASP A 15 2.36 1.86 -12.01
CA ASP A 15 1.48 0.99 -11.24
C ASP A 15 1.36 1.43 -9.78
N ARG A 16 2.47 1.88 -9.17
CA ARG A 16 2.45 2.45 -7.81
C ARG A 16 1.55 3.68 -7.73
N ALA A 17 1.70 4.60 -8.69
CA ALA A 17 0.88 5.81 -8.76
C ALA A 17 -0.61 5.48 -8.94
N MET A 18 -0.94 4.50 -9.80
CA MET A 18 -2.31 4.04 -9.99
C MET A 18 -2.90 3.43 -8.71
N VAL A 19 -2.16 2.56 -8.03
CA VAL A 19 -2.59 1.94 -6.77
C VAL A 19 -2.78 2.98 -5.67
N GLU A 20 -1.90 3.98 -5.57
CA GLU A 20 -2.06 5.09 -4.61
C GLU A 20 -3.33 5.90 -4.87
N ALA A 21 -3.63 6.22 -6.14
CA ALA A 21 -4.85 6.92 -6.52
C ALA A 21 -6.10 6.11 -6.16
N LEU A 22 -6.14 4.83 -6.56
CA LEU A 22 -7.27 3.94 -6.29
C LEU A 22 -7.48 3.68 -4.78
N PHE A 23 -6.42 3.67 -3.97
CA PHE A 23 -6.54 3.59 -2.51
C PHE A 23 -7.12 4.87 -1.92
N ARG A 24 -6.73 6.05 -2.42
CA ARG A 24 -7.31 7.34 -2.00
C ARG A 24 -8.77 7.48 -2.37
N GLU A 25 -9.16 6.94 -3.52
CA GLU A 25 -10.54 6.93 -4.03
C GLU A 25 -11.41 5.85 -3.36
N ARG A 26 -10.81 4.99 -2.51
CA ARG A 26 -11.46 3.88 -1.78
C ARG A 26 -11.96 2.74 -2.66
N ASP A 27 -11.46 2.65 -3.90
CA ASP A 27 -11.67 1.49 -4.76
C ASP A 27 -10.82 0.29 -4.30
N ILE A 28 -9.67 0.57 -3.68
CA ILE A 28 -8.88 -0.41 -2.93
C ILE A 28 -9.17 -0.22 -1.44
N LEU A 29 -9.75 -1.24 -0.81
CA LEU A 29 -10.06 -1.27 0.62
C LEU A 29 -8.90 -1.83 1.45
N VAL A 30 -8.10 -2.73 0.86
CA VAL A 30 -6.97 -3.38 1.53
C VAL A 30 -5.72 -3.24 0.67
N LEU A 31 -4.70 -2.60 1.24
CA LEU A 31 -3.41 -2.43 0.59
C LEU A 31 -2.33 -3.19 1.37
N CYS A 32 -1.70 -4.18 0.75
CA CYS A 32 -0.59 -4.93 1.32
C CYS A 32 0.74 -4.32 0.88
N THR A 33 1.58 -3.90 1.84
CA THR A 33 2.79 -3.13 1.55
C THR A 33 4.01 -3.63 2.31
N THR A 34 5.19 -3.21 1.85
CA THR A 34 6.45 -3.36 2.57
C THR A 34 6.72 -2.15 3.48
N SER A 35 7.64 -2.30 4.43
CA SER A 35 8.01 -1.23 5.38
C SER A 35 8.46 0.08 4.71
N THR A 36 8.89 0.02 3.45
CA THR A 36 9.29 1.18 2.65
C THR A 36 8.16 2.19 2.41
N LEU A 37 6.88 1.75 2.36
CA LEU A 37 5.77 2.69 2.17
C LEU A 37 5.72 3.72 3.30
N ALA A 38 5.91 3.28 4.55
CA ALA A 38 5.84 4.13 5.74
C ALA A 38 6.88 5.26 5.76
N MET A 39 7.93 5.17 4.93
CA MET A 39 9.03 6.14 4.88
C MET A 39 8.95 7.11 3.69
N GLY A 40 8.09 6.84 2.69
CA GLY A 40 8.22 7.47 1.37
C GLY A 40 6.99 8.19 0.83
N VAL A 41 5.79 7.90 1.32
CA VAL A 41 4.54 8.40 0.72
C VAL A 41 3.52 8.77 1.78
N ASN A 42 2.91 9.96 1.66
CA ASN A 42 1.76 10.35 2.49
C ASN A 42 0.49 9.64 1.97
N LEU A 43 0.27 8.41 2.42
CA LEU A 43 -0.89 7.58 2.10
C LEU A 43 -1.58 7.11 3.39
N PRO A 44 -2.44 7.94 4.00
CA PRO A 44 -3.10 7.60 5.26
C PRO A 44 -4.10 6.45 5.08
N ALA A 45 -4.14 5.56 6.06
CA ALA A 45 -5.11 4.47 6.15
C ALA A 45 -5.87 4.56 7.49
N HIS A 46 -7.12 4.14 7.51
CA HIS A 46 -7.93 4.14 8.75
C HIS A 46 -7.43 3.11 9.76
N LEU A 47 -6.96 1.96 9.28
CA LEU A 47 -6.40 0.88 10.08
C LEU A 47 -5.10 0.39 9.43
N VAL A 48 -4.06 0.23 10.23
CA VAL A 48 -2.79 -0.37 9.81
C VAL A 48 -2.58 -1.67 10.58
N VAL A 49 -2.39 -2.77 9.85
CA VAL A 49 -2.07 -4.08 10.44
C VAL A 49 -0.59 -4.38 10.20
N LEU A 50 0.19 -4.44 11.28
CA LEU A 50 1.61 -4.83 11.22
C LEU A 50 1.75 -6.34 11.27
N LYS A 51 2.06 -6.96 10.12
CA LYS A 51 2.33 -8.40 10.05
C LYS A 51 3.75 -8.71 10.54
N GLY A 52 3.88 -8.86 11.86
CA GLY A 52 5.13 -9.19 12.54
C GLY A 52 5.93 -7.97 12.97
N THR A 53 6.76 -8.16 14.01
CA THR A 53 7.57 -7.09 14.64
C THR A 53 9.05 -7.44 14.70
N ARG A 54 9.45 -8.56 14.10
CA ARG A 54 10.84 -9.00 13.97
C ARG A 54 11.25 -8.97 12.51
N ARG A 55 12.45 -8.48 12.25
CA ARG A 55 13.09 -8.50 10.93
C ARG A 55 14.33 -9.38 11.02
N TRP A 56 14.55 -10.19 9.99
CA TRP A 56 15.74 -11.00 9.82
C TRP A 56 16.83 -10.20 9.11
#